data_AF-A0A3R7AT45-F1
#
_entry.id   AF-A0A3R7AT45-F1
#
_cell.length_a   1.000
_cell.length_b   1.000
_cell.length_c   1.000
_cell.angle_alpha   90.00
_cell.angle_beta   90.00
_cell.angle_gamma   90.00
#
_symmetry.space_group_name_H-M   'P 1'
#
loop_
_entity.id
_entity.type
_entity.pdbx_description
1 polymer ?
#
loop_
_entity_poly.entity_id
_entity_poly.type
_entity_poly.pdbx_seq_one_letter_code
_entity_poly.pdbx_strand_id
1 'polypeptide(L)'
;VYSDYGEDTDGDGLYDYLTIEVGVNVREAGDYQINGALYDRYGGHIGWAYNSTYLNTGNQTVQLDFDGIAIRQNEVNGTYDLRYLYLYDDDRNQLDYINNAYTTTHYNYTEFQRPPVEYAPPAIISWCNDKTNDDSLHITLNESESVRFNATANQTITTWNWFNNGVAQPDNNDYYIASWSVNGTYTVSVNATNANGTSDTKTWTITVSGCDYDPADTNQDCVVDMMELMTHISKWKSGEVGMMELMTSIGRWKLGTGGYC
;
A
#
# COMPACT_ATOMS: atom_id res chain seq x y z
N VAL A 1 -40.86 8.82 23.61
CA VAL A 1 -39.73 9.62 24.16
C VAL A 1 -38.63 9.55 23.12
N TYR A 2 -37.89 10.64 22.91
CA TYR A 2 -36.76 10.69 21.99
C TYR A 2 -35.56 11.31 22.69
N SER A 3 -34.37 10.83 22.35
CA SER A 3 -33.06 11.37 22.74
C SER A 3 -32.08 11.18 21.58
N ASP A 4 -31.03 12.00 21.53
CA ASP A 4 -29.94 11.87 20.57
C ASP A 4 -28.58 12.11 21.23
N TYR A 5 -27.55 11.46 20.72
CA TYR A 5 -26.15 11.70 21.08
C TYR A 5 -25.21 11.22 19.96
N GLY A 6 -24.01 11.80 19.91
CA GLY A 6 -22.91 11.27 19.10
C GLY A 6 -22.22 10.13 19.83
N GLU A 7 -22.01 9.00 19.15
CA GLU A 7 -21.32 7.83 19.69
C GLU A 7 -19.95 7.68 19.02
N ASP A 8 -18.89 7.68 19.84
CA ASP A 8 -17.50 7.42 19.47
C ASP A 8 -17.15 6.01 19.99
N THR A 9 -17.07 5.05 19.07
CA THR A 9 -16.90 3.62 19.39
C THR A 9 -15.43 3.18 19.38
N ASP A 10 -14.56 3.92 18.70
CA ASP A 10 -13.12 3.62 18.60
C ASP A 10 -12.23 4.51 19.48
N GLY A 11 -12.80 5.56 20.08
CA GLY A 11 -12.17 6.47 21.02
C GLY A 11 -11.24 7.49 20.38
N ASP A 12 -11.38 7.78 19.08
CA ASP A 12 -10.55 8.73 18.36
C ASP A 12 -10.97 10.21 18.55
N GLY A 13 -12.09 10.45 19.23
CA GLY A 13 -12.65 11.77 19.50
C GLY A 13 -13.58 12.30 18.40
N LEU A 14 -13.94 11.47 17.41
CA LEU A 14 -14.97 11.73 16.42
C LEU A 14 -16.13 10.74 16.59
N TYR A 15 -17.35 11.18 16.29
CA TYR A 15 -18.53 10.32 16.38
C TYR A 15 -18.63 9.41 15.16
N ASP A 16 -18.56 8.09 15.39
CA ASP A 16 -18.85 7.06 14.39
C ASP A 16 -20.33 7.06 14.01
N TYR A 17 -21.22 7.35 14.97
CA TYR A 17 -22.65 7.38 14.75
C TYR A 17 -23.32 8.61 15.37
N LEU A 18 -24.41 9.05 14.73
CA LEU A 18 -25.47 9.78 15.42
C LEU A 18 -26.53 8.77 15.84
N THR A 19 -26.62 8.50 17.14
CA THR A 19 -27.62 7.58 17.69
C THR A 19 -28.86 8.36 18.10
N ILE A 20 -30.02 7.94 17.58
CA ILE A 20 -31.32 8.44 18.01
C ILE A 20 -32.05 7.31 18.75
N GLU A 21 -32.37 7.56 20.01
CA GLU A 21 -33.17 6.68 20.85
C GLU A 21 -34.65 6.94 20.63
N VAL A 22 -35.39 5.91 20.23
CA VAL A 22 -36.84 5.96 19.97
C VAL A 22 -37.58 5.14 21.02
N GLY A 23 -38.43 5.80 21.80
CA GLY A 23 -39.30 5.14 22.76
C GLY A 23 -40.48 4.44 22.08
N VAL A 24 -40.64 3.15 22.34
CA VAL A 24 -41.70 2.28 21.80
C VAL A 24 -42.56 1.74 22.94
N ASN A 25 -43.89 1.81 22.81
CA ASN A 25 -44.82 1.22 23.78
C ASN A 25 -45.35 -0.11 23.24
N VAL A 26 -44.86 -1.21 23.80
CA VAL A 26 -45.06 -2.56 23.30
C VAL A 26 -46.20 -3.24 24.05
N ARG A 27 -47.20 -3.74 23.31
CA ARG A 27 -48.38 -4.40 23.90
C ARG A 27 -48.20 -5.90 24.05
N GLU A 28 -47.48 -6.53 23.13
CA GLU A 28 -47.20 -7.96 23.10
C GLU A 28 -45.69 -8.13 22.94
N ALA A 29 -45.07 -8.97 23.76
CA ALA A 29 -43.62 -9.16 23.66
C ALA A 29 -43.29 -9.96 22.38
N GLY A 30 -42.26 -9.54 21.66
CA GLY A 30 -41.91 -10.14 20.38
C GLY A 30 -40.78 -9.41 19.66
N ASP A 31 -40.44 -9.88 18.47
CA ASP A 31 -39.47 -9.26 17.59
C ASP A 31 -40.12 -8.15 16.76
N TYR A 32 -39.46 -6.99 16.75
CA TYR A 32 -39.90 -5.80 16.04
C TYR A 32 -38.78 -5.25 15.19
N GLN A 33 -39.16 -4.61 14.08
CA GLN A 33 -38.23 -3.84 13.26
C GLN A 33 -38.66 -2.38 13.23
N ILE A 34 -37.70 -1.49 13.49
CA ILE A 34 -37.86 -0.05 13.33
C ILE A 34 -36.85 0.47 12.31
N ASN A 35 -37.27 1.37 11.43
CA ASN A 35 -36.35 2.04 10.51
C ASN A 35 -36.79 3.48 10.24
N GLY A 36 -35.84 4.34 9.95
CA GLY A 36 -36.08 5.76 9.66
C GLY A 36 -34.98 6.36 8.81
N ALA A 37 -35.28 7.51 8.20
CA ALA A 37 -34.36 8.26 7.36
C ALA A 37 -33.93 9.55 8.04
N LEU A 38 -32.65 9.89 7.91
CA LEU A 38 -32.09 11.14 8.40
C LEU A 38 -32.03 12.17 7.27
N TYR A 39 -32.47 13.38 7.58
CA TYR A 39 -32.41 14.54 6.69
C TYR A 39 -31.69 15.69 7.36
N ASP A 40 -30.98 16.52 6.59
CA ASP A 40 -30.47 17.79 7.09
C ASP A 40 -31.57 18.86 7.22
N ARG A 41 -31.22 19.97 7.88
CA ARG A 41 -32.12 21.13 8.07
C ARG A 41 -32.63 21.78 6.79
N TYR A 42 -32.02 21.49 5.64
CA TYR A 42 -32.43 21.99 4.32
C TYR A 42 -33.29 20.97 3.55
N GLY A 43 -33.51 19.78 4.12
CA GLY A 43 -34.26 18.68 3.51
C GLY A 43 -33.41 17.79 2.59
N GLY A 44 -32.08 17.87 2.66
CA GLY A 44 -31.17 16.91 2.02
C GLY A 44 -31.23 15.55 2.72
N HIS A 45 -31.43 14.48 1.96
CA HIS A 45 -31.41 13.11 2.50
C HIS A 45 -29.97 12.67 2.79
N ILE A 46 -29.72 12.14 3.98
CA ILE A 46 -28.38 11.67 4.41
C ILE A 46 -28.29 10.14 4.35
N GLY A 47 -29.26 9.44 4.94
CA GLY A 47 -29.18 7.99 5.07
C GLY A 47 -30.40 7.36 5.74
N TRP A 48 -30.41 6.03 5.79
CA TRP A 48 -31.40 5.23 6.53
C TRP A 48 -30.70 4.47 7.65
N ALA A 49 -31.38 4.32 8.78
CA ALA A 49 -31.00 3.41 9.85
C ALA A 49 -32.14 2.42 10.09
N TYR A 50 -31.80 1.20 10.50
CA TYR A 50 -32.74 0.15 10.85
C TYR A 50 -32.25 -0.63 12.07
N ASN A 51 -33.17 -1.09 12.90
CA ASN A 51 -32.89 -1.93 14.06
C ASN A 51 -33.98 -3.00 14.18
N SER A 52 -33.56 -4.26 14.32
CA SER A 52 -34.43 -5.40 14.60
C SER A 52 -34.08 -5.96 15.95
N THR A 53 -35.04 -5.96 16.88
CA THR A 53 -34.78 -6.31 18.27
C THR A 53 -36.02 -6.91 18.95
N TYR A 54 -35.79 -7.78 19.93
CA TYR A 54 -36.84 -8.33 20.77
C TYR A 54 -37.23 -7.32 21.85
N LEU A 55 -38.51 -6.99 21.92
CA LEU A 55 -39.03 -6.03 22.89
C LEU A 55 -39.99 -6.71 23.87
N ASN A 56 -39.78 -6.46 25.16
CA ASN A 56 -40.72 -6.86 26.20
C ASN A 56 -41.90 -5.90 26.27
N THR A 57 -43.06 -6.39 26.73
CA THR A 57 -44.25 -5.56 26.99
C THR A 57 -43.93 -4.36 27.90
N GLY A 58 -44.51 -3.21 27.57
CA GLY A 58 -44.30 -1.94 28.27
C GLY A 58 -43.49 -0.95 27.44
N ASN A 59 -42.99 0.09 28.12
CA ASN A 59 -42.15 1.10 27.47
C ASN A 59 -40.73 0.56 27.29
N GLN A 60 -40.28 0.52 26.05
CA GLN A 60 -38.93 0.16 25.64
C GLN A 60 -38.30 1.33 24.87
N THR A 61 -36.98 1.27 24.68
CA THR A 61 -36.24 2.20 23.84
C THR A 61 -35.47 1.40 22.81
N VAL A 62 -35.48 1.87 21.56
CA VAL A 62 -34.73 1.28 20.45
C VAL A 62 -33.82 2.32 19.84
N GLN A 63 -32.58 1.93 19.53
CA GLN A 63 -31.57 2.82 18.95
C GLN A 63 -31.61 2.73 17.43
N LEU A 64 -31.53 3.90 16.78
CA LEU A 64 -31.27 4.04 15.36
C LEU A 64 -29.93 4.75 15.18
N ASP A 65 -28.94 4.01 14.68
CA ASP A 65 -27.58 4.51 14.51
C ASP A 65 -27.39 4.97 13.05
N PHE A 66 -27.22 6.28 12.87
CA PHE A 66 -26.95 6.88 11.57
C PHE A 66 -25.44 7.04 11.37
N ASP A 67 -24.96 6.59 10.22
CA ASP A 67 -23.53 6.62 9.86
C ASP A 67 -22.95 8.04 9.92
N GLY A 68 -22.00 8.25 10.83
CA GLY A 68 -21.28 9.51 11.01
C GLY A 68 -20.51 9.93 9.76
N ILE A 69 -20.00 8.97 8.97
CA ILE A 69 -19.31 9.25 7.71
C ILE A 69 -20.26 9.90 6.70
N ALA A 70 -21.49 9.38 6.58
CA ALA A 70 -22.51 9.94 5.70
C ALA A 70 -22.91 11.36 6.14
N ILE A 71 -23.03 11.59 7.45
CA ILE A 71 -23.31 12.93 8.01
C ILE A 71 -22.16 13.89 7.70
N ARG A 72 -20.90 13.44 7.86
CA ARG A 72 -19.72 14.24 7.54
C ARG A 72 -19.66 14.62 6.06
N GLN A 73 -19.94 13.68 5.17
CA GLN A 73 -19.97 13.91 3.72
C GLN A 73 -21.08 14.87 3.28
N ASN A 74 -22.13 15.03 4.09
CA ASN A 74 -23.19 16.00 3.81
C ASN A 74 -22.73 17.46 4.02
N GLU A 75 -21.67 17.71 4.80
CA GLU A 75 -21.04 19.03 5.03
C GLU A 75 -21.99 20.13 5.57
N VAL A 76 -23.10 19.73 6.21
CA VAL A 76 -24.08 20.66 6.80
C VAL A 76 -24.01 20.58 8.32
N ASN A 77 -23.64 21.71 8.94
CA ASN A 77 -23.80 21.92 10.38
C ASN A 77 -25.27 22.22 10.71
N GLY A 78 -25.78 21.69 11.82
CA GLY A 78 -27.11 22.02 12.30
C GLY A 78 -27.79 20.86 13.02
N THR A 79 -29.11 20.96 13.10
CA THR A 79 -29.98 19.87 13.52
C THR A 79 -30.25 18.92 12.35
N TYR A 80 -30.55 17.67 12.66
CA TYR A 80 -31.01 16.67 11.69
C TYR A 80 -32.44 16.24 12.01
N ASP A 81 -33.22 15.95 10.97
CA ASP A 81 -34.60 15.50 11.09
C ASP A 81 -34.69 13.99 10.85
N LEU A 82 -35.22 13.27 11.84
CA LEU A 82 -35.66 11.89 11.69
C LEU A 82 -37.04 11.88 11.00
N ARG A 83 -37.07 11.36 9.77
CA ARG A 83 -38.27 11.27 8.94
C ARG A 83 -38.54 9.84 8.51
N TYR A 84 -39.78 9.60 8.07
CA TYR A 84 -40.23 8.31 7.56
C TYR A 84 -39.91 7.16 8.53
N LEU A 85 -40.30 7.33 9.79
CA LEU A 85 -40.10 6.33 10.83
C LEU A 85 -41.19 5.27 10.72
N TYR A 86 -40.81 4.02 10.46
CA TYR A 86 -41.71 2.88 10.36
C TYR A 86 -41.46 1.89 11.48
N LEU A 87 -42.54 1.26 11.96
CA LEU A 87 -42.50 0.13 12.89
C LEU A 87 -43.21 -1.07 12.25
N TYR A 88 -42.56 -2.23 12.29
CA TYR A 88 -43.05 -3.50 11.79
C TYR A 88 -43.01 -4.58 12.87
N ASP A 89 -43.94 -5.54 12.79
CA ASP A 89 -43.84 -6.82 13.51
C ASP A 89 -42.93 -7.82 12.77
N ASP A 90 -42.71 -8.99 13.39
CA ASP A 90 -41.92 -10.10 12.84
C ASP A 90 -42.44 -10.62 11.48
N ASP A 91 -43.76 -10.55 11.26
CA ASP A 91 -44.42 -10.93 10.00
C ASP A 91 -44.29 -9.85 8.91
N ARG A 92 -43.57 -8.75 9.19
CA ARG A 92 -43.39 -7.56 8.34
C ARG A 92 -44.68 -6.78 8.06
N ASN A 93 -45.69 -6.90 8.92
CA ASN A 93 -46.84 -6.01 8.86
C ASN A 93 -46.44 -4.64 9.43
N GLN A 94 -46.77 -3.58 8.70
CA GLN A 94 -46.56 -2.23 9.20
C GLN A 94 -47.53 -1.96 10.35
N LEU A 95 -47.00 -1.70 11.54
CA LEU A 95 -47.78 -1.39 12.74
C LEU A 95 -47.98 0.11 12.92
N ASP A 96 -46.95 0.91 12.65
CA ASP A 96 -46.99 2.37 12.83
C ASP A 96 -46.10 3.09 11.82
N TYR A 97 -46.39 4.38 11.60
CA TYR A 97 -45.64 5.25 10.71
C TYR A 97 -45.74 6.73 11.13
N ILE A 98 -44.58 7.38 11.24
CA ILE A 98 -44.48 8.81 11.54
C ILE A 98 -43.64 9.50 10.45
N ASN A 99 -44.22 10.48 9.76
CA ASN A 99 -43.54 11.17 8.67
C ASN A 99 -42.40 12.09 9.15
N ASN A 100 -42.61 12.90 10.18
CA ASN A 100 -41.58 13.72 10.83
C ASN A 100 -41.59 13.37 12.32
N ALA A 101 -40.65 12.54 12.75
CA ALA A 101 -40.69 11.93 14.07
C ALA A 101 -39.96 12.77 15.12
N TYR A 102 -38.78 13.29 14.79
CA TYR A 102 -37.91 13.96 15.74
C TYR A 102 -36.91 14.88 15.03
N THR A 103 -36.49 15.94 15.71
CA THR A 103 -35.38 16.81 15.29
C THR A 103 -34.34 16.80 16.39
N THR A 104 -33.09 16.52 16.04
CA THR A 104 -31.99 16.37 17.00
C THR A 104 -31.58 17.71 17.62
N THR A 105 -30.67 17.65 18.58
CA THR A 105 -29.85 18.81 18.96
C THR A 105 -28.90 19.22 17.83
N HIS A 106 -28.14 20.30 18.03
CA HIS A 106 -27.20 20.81 17.02
C HIS A 106 -25.89 20.01 17.04
N TYR A 107 -25.44 19.59 15.85
CA TYR A 107 -24.13 19.00 15.63
C TYR A 107 -23.39 19.72 14.51
N ASN A 108 -22.06 19.72 14.58
CA ASN A 108 -21.21 20.09 13.47
C ASN A 108 -20.81 18.83 12.70
N TYR A 109 -20.87 18.87 11.37
CA TYR A 109 -20.52 17.72 10.54
C TYR A 109 -19.05 17.28 10.75
N THR A 110 -18.19 18.19 11.24
CA THR A 110 -16.79 17.93 11.55
C THR A 110 -16.56 17.13 12.83
N GLU A 111 -17.58 17.02 13.69
CA GLU A 111 -17.56 16.17 14.89
C GLU A 111 -17.74 14.68 14.54
N PHE A 112 -18.24 14.37 13.34
CA PHE A 112 -18.44 12.99 12.89
C PHE A 112 -17.24 12.39 12.16
N GLN A 113 -17.22 11.07 12.08
CA GLN A 113 -16.10 10.31 11.58
C GLN A 113 -15.81 10.63 10.11
N ARG A 114 -14.52 10.75 9.80
CA ARG A 114 -14.06 10.98 8.43
C ARG A 114 -14.35 9.74 7.61
N PRO A 115 -14.72 9.88 6.32
CA PRO A 115 -14.64 8.76 5.41
C PRO A 115 -13.27 8.09 5.56
N PRO A 116 -13.20 6.76 5.70
CA PRO A 116 -11.94 6.03 5.67
C PRO A 116 -11.36 6.16 4.26
N VAL A 117 -10.66 7.26 3.97
CA VAL A 117 -10.20 7.59 2.63
C VAL A 117 -8.83 8.28 2.72
N GLU A 118 -7.96 7.87 1.81
CA GLU A 118 -6.77 8.60 1.33
C GLU A 118 -5.57 8.82 2.26
N TYR A 119 -5.64 8.66 3.58
CA TYR A 119 -4.44 8.92 4.42
C TYR A 119 -3.51 7.73 4.62
N ALA A 120 -3.78 6.60 3.97
CA ALA A 120 -2.80 5.52 3.94
C ALA A 120 -1.59 5.97 3.12
N PRO A 121 -0.36 5.76 3.61
CA PRO A 121 0.82 5.88 2.77
C PRO A 121 0.65 5.13 1.45
N PRO A 122 1.31 5.56 0.36
CA PRO A 122 1.27 4.83 -0.90
C PRO A 122 1.76 3.38 -0.68
N ALA A 123 1.29 2.45 -1.50
CA ALA A 123 1.77 1.07 -1.51
C ALA A 123 2.48 0.79 -2.84
N ILE A 124 3.66 0.17 -2.78
CA ILE A 124 4.33 -0.37 -3.98
C ILE A 124 3.63 -1.69 -4.36
N ILE A 125 2.94 -1.67 -5.50
CA ILE A 125 2.08 -2.77 -5.98
C ILE A 125 2.73 -3.59 -7.09
N SER A 126 3.80 -3.10 -7.70
CA SER A 126 4.59 -3.83 -8.68
C SER A 126 6.05 -3.42 -8.56
N TRP A 127 6.95 -4.38 -8.75
CA TRP A 127 8.39 -4.18 -8.75
C TRP A 127 9.04 -5.20 -9.67
N CYS A 128 10.07 -4.81 -10.41
CA CYS A 128 10.79 -5.72 -11.30
C CYS A 128 12.22 -5.24 -11.58
N ASN A 129 12.99 -6.10 -12.24
CA ASN A 129 14.29 -5.76 -12.79
C ASN A 129 14.47 -6.29 -14.22
N ASP A 130 15.39 -5.71 -14.98
CA ASP A 130 15.64 -6.08 -16.40
C ASP A 130 16.47 -7.36 -16.59
N LYS A 131 16.97 -7.98 -15.52
CA LYS A 131 17.75 -9.24 -15.56
C LYS A 131 16.88 -10.47 -15.49
N THR A 132 15.95 -10.49 -14.55
CA THR A 132 14.99 -11.61 -14.38
C THR A 132 13.67 -11.33 -15.11
N ASN A 133 13.34 -10.06 -15.39
CA ASN A 133 12.08 -9.63 -15.99
C ASN A 133 10.83 -10.11 -15.23
N ASP A 134 10.97 -10.26 -13.92
CA ASP A 134 9.92 -10.68 -12.97
C ASP A 134 10.04 -9.88 -11.66
N ASP A 135 9.29 -10.29 -10.63
CA ASP A 135 9.26 -9.69 -9.30
C ASP A 135 10.33 -10.26 -8.34
N SER A 136 11.32 -10.99 -8.85
CA SER A 136 12.40 -11.55 -8.04
C SER A 136 13.16 -10.45 -7.31
N LEU A 137 13.36 -10.69 -6.01
CA LEU A 137 14.18 -9.86 -5.13
C LEU A 137 15.62 -10.35 -5.05
N HIS A 138 15.99 -11.43 -5.75
CA HIS A 138 17.36 -11.93 -5.80
C HIS A 138 17.85 -11.90 -7.24
N ILE A 139 18.98 -11.22 -7.45
CA ILE A 139 19.58 -11.00 -8.77
C ILE A 139 21.04 -11.41 -8.71
N THR A 140 21.54 -12.06 -9.77
CA THR A 140 22.97 -12.29 -9.97
C THR A 140 23.44 -11.47 -11.16
N LEU A 141 24.57 -10.78 -10.98
CA LEU A 141 25.21 -9.93 -11.99
C LEU A 141 26.68 -10.30 -12.10
N ASN A 142 27.30 -9.98 -13.24
CA ASN A 142 28.75 -9.89 -13.33
C ASN A 142 29.24 -8.51 -12.87
N GLU A 143 30.53 -8.42 -12.51
CA GLU A 143 31.17 -7.13 -12.22
C GLU A 143 30.98 -6.13 -13.38
N SER A 144 30.72 -4.87 -13.03
CA SER A 144 30.44 -3.75 -13.93
C SER A 144 29.20 -3.89 -14.81
N GLU A 145 28.44 -4.99 -14.68
CA GLU A 145 27.16 -5.14 -15.36
C GLU A 145 26.12 -4.20 -14.73
N SER A 146 25.38 -3.47 -15.58
CA SER A 146 24.29 -2.61 -15.13
C SER A 146 22.99 -3.38 -15.01
N VAL A 147 22.16 -2.99 -14.04
CA VAL A 147 20.79 -3.48 -13.83
C VAL A 147 19.85 -2.30 -13.65
N ARG A 148 18.65 -2.39 -14.23
CA ARG A 148 17.56 -1.43 -14.02
C ARG A 148 16.49 -2.03 -13.13
N PHE A 149 16.18 -1.35 -12.04
CA PHE A 149 15.06 -1.63 -11.15
C PHE A 149 13.90 -0.72 -11.49
N ASN A 150 12.67 -1.22 -11.44
CA ASN A 150 11.45 -0.42 -11.60
C ASN A 150 10.45 -0.72 -10.47
N ALA A 151 9.64 0.26 -10.11
CA ALA A 151 8.57 0.12 -9.13
C ALA A 151 7.31 0.89 -9.58
N THR A 152 6.14 0.44 -9.15
CA THR A 152 4.86 1.12 -9.42
C THR A 152 4.05 1.20 -8.13
N ALA A 153 3.49 2.37 -7.84
CA ALA A 153 2.66 2.61 -6.67
C ALA A 153 1.17 2.73 -7.04
N ASN A 154 0.29 2.46 -6.08
CA ASN A 154 -1.16 2.59 -6.22
C ASN A 154 -1.68 4.04 -6.08
N GLN A 155 -0.80 4.99 -5.81
CA GLN A 155 -1.11 6.42 -5.64
C GLN A 155 -0.08 7.26 -6.38
N THR A 156 -0.40 8.54 -6.63
CA THR A 156 0.58 9.51 -7.17
C THR A 156 1.69 9.77 -6.15
N ILE A 157 2.94 9.71 -6.62
CA ILE A 157 4.15 9.82 -5.79
C ILE A 157 4.79 11.19 -5.98
N THR A 158 5.14 11.85 -4.88
CA THR A 158 5.96 13.08 -4.92
C THR A 158 7.44 12.79 -4.88
N THR A 159 7.83 11.72 -4.16
CA THR A 159 9.23 11.32 -4.01
C THR A 159 9.40 9.81 -4.02
N TRP A 160 10.15 9.29 -4.99
CA TRP A 160 10.74 7.95 -4.95
C TRP A 160 12.06 8.03 -4.20
N ASN A 161 12.23 7.24 -3.15
CA ASN A 161 13.46 7.20 -2.36
C ASN A 161 14.21 5.91 -2.64
N TRP A 162 15.30 6.00 -3.41
CA TRP A 162 16.18 4.89 -3.71
C TRP A 162 17.37 4.84 -2.76
N PHE A 163 17.77 3.64 -2.36
CA PHE A 163 18.95 3.42 -1.53
C PHE A 163 19.81 2.30 -2.14
N ASN A 164 21.13 2.53 -2.21
CA ASN A 164 22.12 1.52 -2.59
C ASN A 164 23.00 1.24 -1.37
N ASN A 165 22.97 0.01 -0.87
CA ASN A 165 23.56 -0.39 0.41
C ASN A 165 23.17 0.53 1.59
N GLY A 166 21.91 0.96 1.62
CA GLY A 166 21.38 1.89 2.62
C GLY A 166 21.77 3.36 2.41
N VAL A 167 22.58 3.69 1.40
CA VAL A 167 22.93 5.07 1.05
C VAL A 167 21.89 5.64 0.09
N ALA A 168 21.24 6.73 0.49
CA ALA A 168 20.23 7.41 -0.33
C ALA A 168 20.80 7.88 -1.67
N GLN A 169 20.04 7.69 -2.74
CA GLN A 169 20.40 8.05 -4.10
C GLN A 169 19.59 9.28 -4.54
N PRO A 170 20.17 10.22 -5.31
CA PRO A 170 19.51 11.46 -5.72
C PRO A 170 18.56 11.25 -6.91
N ASP A 171 17.85 10.12 -6.97
CA ASP A 171 16.95 9.74 -8.04
C ASP A 171 15.49 9.80 -7.57
N ASN A 172 14.67 10.58 -8.27
CA ASN A 172 13.23 10.69 -8.02
C ASN A 172 12.42 10.17 -9.21
N ASN A 173 12.78 8.99 -9.70
CA ASN A 173 12.06 8.30 -10.76
C ASN A 173 11.50 6.98 -10.22
N ASP A 174 10.51 6.44 -10.92
CA ASP A 174 9.97 5.09 -10.71
C ASP A 174 10.94 3.96 -11.13
N TYR A 175 12.17 4.33 -11.51
CA TYR A 175 13.26 3.43 -11.83
C TYR A 175 14.61 3.92 -11.27
N TYR A 176 15.55 2.99 -11.10
CA TYR A 176 16.93 3.26 -10.71
C TYR A 176 17.87 2.28 -11.43
N ILE A 177 19.03 2.77 -11.84
CA ILE A 177 20.05 1.96 -12.55
C ILE A 177 21.31 1.94 -11.69
N ALA A 178 21.84 0.74 -11.45
CA ALA A 178 23.07 0.56 -10.69
C ALA A 178 23.99 -0.47 -11.36
N SER A 179 25.27 -0.37 -11.04
CA SER A 179 26.29 -1.37 -11.33
C SER A 179 27.32 -1.37 -10.20
N TRP A 180 28.07 -2.48 -10.08
CA TRP A 180 29.09 -2.65 -9.05
C TRP A 180 30.33 -3.27 -9.66
N SER A 181 31.50 -2.67 -9.41
CA SER A 181 32.78 -3.10 -9.98
C SER A 181 33.55 -4.08 -9.09
N VAL A 182 32.94 -4.55 -8.00
CA VAL A 182 33.57 -5.46 -7.03
C VAL A 182 32.57 -6.58 -6.75
N ASN A 183 33.05 -7.81 -6.76
CA ASN A 183 32.24 -8.95 -6.36
C ASN A 183 31.80 -8.85 -4.90
N GLY A 184 30.62 -9.40 -4.62
CA GLY A 184 30.04 -9.37 -3.29
C GLY A 184 28.53 -9.32 -3.31
N THR A 185 27.95 -9.12 -2.14
CA THR A 185 26.50 -8.97 -1.96
C THR A 185 26.16 -7.51 -1.70
N TYR A 186 25.20 -7.00 -2.46
CA TYR A 186 24.71 -5.63 -2.41
C TYR A 186 23.21 -5.61 -2.20
N THR A 187 22.68 -4.48 -1.77
CA THR A 187 21.23 -4.27 -1.66
C THR A 187 20.82 -2.99 -2.37
N VAL A 188 19.73 -3.06 -3.13
CA VAL A 188 19.03 -1.87 -3.62
C VAL A 188 17.63 -1.88 -3.03
N SER A 189 17.17 -0.76 -2.50
CA SER A 189 15.83 -0.65 -1.94
C SER A 189 15.11 0.61 -2.35
N VAL A 190 13.78 0.55 -2.38
CA VAL A 190 12.91 1.66 -2.76
C VAL A 190 11.70 1.75 -1.83
N ASN A 191 11.34 2.97 -1.45
CA ASN A 191 10.01 3.32 -0.94
C ASN A 191 9.51 4.59 -1.65
N ALA A 192 8.21 4.81 -1.61
CA ALA A 192 7.54 5.91 -2.28
C ALA A 192 6.86 6.81 -1.26
N THR A 193 6.92 8.13 -1.45
CA THR A 193 6.34 9.12 -0.53
C THR A 193 5.39 10.05 -1.26
N ASN A 194 4.28 10.38 -0.61
CA ASN A 194 3.38 11.47 -0.97
C ASN A 194 2.89 12.21 0.28
N ALA A 195 1.88 13.08 0.13
CA ALA A 195 1.33 13.84 1.26
C ALA A 195 0.76 12.97 2.40
N ASN A 196 0.44 11.71 2.12
CA ASN A 196 -0.18 10.76 3.05
C ASN A 196 0.85 9.89 3.78
N GLY A 197 2.14 10.01 3.43
CA GLY A 197 3.24 9.31 4.11
C GLY A 197 4.16 8.56 3.15
N THR A 198 4.93 7.62 3.70
CA THR A 198 5.91 6.80 2.98
C THR A 198 5.52 5.33 3.01
N SER A 199 5.63 4.65 1.87
CA SER A 199 5.32 3.23 1.71
C SER A 199 6.25 2.34 2.52
N ASP A 200 5.86 1.06 2.66
CA ASP A 200 6.81 -0.01 2.96
C ASP A 200 7.94 -0.06 1.92
N THR A 201 9.10 -0.58 2.33
CA THR A 201 10.30 -0.67 1.50
C THR A 201 10.38 -2.01 0.78
N LYS A 202 10.64 -1.98 -0.53
CA LYS A 202 11.06 -3.16 -1.31
C LYS A 202 12.57 -3.21 -1.38
N THR A 203 13.17 -4.39 -1.24
CA THR A 203 14.62 -4.57 -1.21
C THR A 203 15.03 -5.75 -2.08
N TRP A 204 15.87 -5.49 -3.07
CA TRP A 204 16.59 -6.49 -3.84
C TRP A 204 17.93 -6.81 -3.16
N THR A 205 18.27 -8.09 -3.15
CA THR A 205 19.60 -8.62 -2.85
C THR A 205 20.29 -8.95 -4.17
N ILE A 206 21.45 -8.34 -4.40
CA ILE A 206 22.23 -8.49 -5.61
C ILE A 206 23.50 -9.24 -5.26
N THR A 207 23.74 -10.36 -5.95
CA THR A 207 25.01 -11.09 -5.89
C THR A 207 25.82 -10.73 -7.12
N VAL A 208 26.91 -10.02 -6.93
CA VAL A 208 27.85 -9.67 -7.99
C VAL A 208 28.94 -10.73 -7.99
N SER A 209 28.98 -11.52 -9.04
CA SER A 209 30.00 -12.53 -9.27
C SER A 209 31.22 -11.87 -9.92
N GLY A 210 32.39 -12.13 -9.35
CA GLY A 210 33.65 -11.80 -10.00
C GLY A 210 33.89 -12.73 -11.18
N CYS A 211 34.76 -12.31 -12.09
CA CYS A 211 35.31 -13.22 -13.08
C CYS A 211 36.45 -14.06 -12.46
N ASP A 212 36.61 -15.30 -12.90
CA ASP A 212 37.83 -16.06 -12.60
C ASP A 212 38.98 -15.43 -13.38
N TYR A 213 39.76 -14.54 -12.78
CA TYR A 213 40.91 -13.89 -13.44
C TYR A 213 41.89 -14.93 -14.01
N ASP A 214 42.30 -14.73 -15.26
CA ASP A 214 43.38 -15.51 -15.86
C ASP A 214 44.73 -14.92 -15.41
N PRO A 215 45.77 -15.73 -15.13
CA PRO A 215 47.11 -15.20 -14.86
C PRO A 215 47.70 -14.33 -16.00
N ALA A 216 47.15 -14.44 -17.21
CA ALA A 216 47.46 -13.57 -18.34
C ALA A 216 46.70 -12.23 -18.31
N ASP A 217 45.55 -12.14 -17.64
CA ASP A 217 44.75 -10.92 -17.47
C ASP A 217 45.43 -10.01 -16.44
N THR A 218 46.24 -9.08 -16.95
CA THR A 218 47.10 -8.21 -16.16
C THR A 218 46.40 -6.93 -15.73
N ASN A 219 45.39 -6.50 -16.47
CA ASN A 219 44.61 -5.30 -16.18
C ASN A 219 43.34 -5.61 -15.36
N GLN A 220 43.04 -6.90 -15.12
CA GLN A 220 41.90 -7.41 -14.36
C GLN A 220 40.56 -6.93 -14.92
N ASP A 221 40.45 -6.82 -16.25
CA ASP A 221 39.21 -6.44 -16.93
C ASP A 221 38.36 -7.65 -17.37
N CYS A 222 38.74 -8.85 -16.93
CA CYS A 222 38.11 -10.13 -17.24
C CYS A 222 38.27 -10.58 -18.69
N VAL A 223 39.12 -9.92 -19.48
CA VAL A 223 39.38 -10.22 -20.89
C VAL A 223 40.89 -10.33 -21.10
N VAL A 224 41.38 -11.53 -21.40
CA VAL A 224 42.77 -11.67 -21.89
C VAL A 224 42.84 -11.08 -23.30
N ASP A 225 43.36 -9.87 -23.42
CA ASP A 225 43.54 -9.22 -24.72
C ASP A 225 44.77 -9.76 -25.48
N MET A 226 44.99 -9.30 -26.71
CA MET A 226 46.12 -9.76 -27.51
C MET A 226 47.47 -9.34 -26.92
N MET A 227 47.59 -8.15 -26.32
CA MET A 227 48.82 -7.67 -25.70
C MET A 227 49.17 -8.48 -24.45
N GLU A 228 48.16 -8.77 -23.65
CA GLU A 228 48.23 -9.62 -22.46
C GLU A 228 48.62 -11.05 -22.82
N LEU A 229 47.97 -11.63 -23.84
CA LEU A 229 48.34 -12.94 -24.35
C LEU A 229 49.78 -12.96 -24.85
N MET A 230 50.22 -11.94 -25.59
CA MET A 230 51.60 -11.86 -26.11
C MET A 230 52.64 -11.76 -25.00
N THR A 231 52.30 -11.06 -23.91
CA THR A 231 53.11 -11.00 -22.70
C THR A 231 53.19 -12.39 -22.04
N HIS A 232 52.06 -13.08 -21.93
CA HIS A 232 51.99 -14.42 -21.33
C HIS A 232 52.73 -15.49 -22.16
N ILE A 233 52.65 -15.41 -23.50
CA ILE A 233 53.47 -16.22 -24.42
C ILE A 233 54.98 -15.96 -24.22
N SER A 234 55.36 -14.70 -23.97
CA SER A 234 56.77 -14.35 -23.74
C SER A 234 57.29 -14.96 -22.44
N LYS A 235 56.49 -14.96 -21.36
CA LYS A 235 56.79 -15.65 -20.10
C LYS A 235 56.89 -17.17 -20.25
N TRP A 236 56.04 -17.76 -21.09
CA TRP A 236 56.16 -19.19 -21.41
C TRP A 236 57.48 -19.49 -22.13
N LYS A 237 57.90 -18.64 -23.09
CA LYS A 237 59.18 -18.79 -23.80
C LYS A 237 60.38 -18.63 -22.87
N SER A 238 60.30 -17.81 -21.82
CA SER A 238 61.36 -17.67 -20.81
C SER A 238 61.33 -18.78 -19.74
N GLY A 239 60.31 -19.64 -19.74
CA GLY A 239 60.14 -20.74 -18.79
C GLY A 239 59.50 -20.34 -17.46
N GLU A 240 59.00 -19.10 -17.35
CA GLU A 240 58.30 -18.59 -16.16
C GLU A 240 56.87 -19.14 -16.05
N VAL A 241 56.28 -19.55 -17.17
CA VAL A 241 54.91 -20.08 -17.27
C VAL A 241 54.93 -21.47 -17.93
N GLY A 242 54.14 -22.40 -17.39
CA GLY A 242 54.00 -23.75 -17.93
C GLY A 242 53.09 -23.82 -19.16
N MET A 243 53.27 -24.82 -20.02
CA MET A 243 52.44 -25.01 -21.23
C MET A 243 50.94 -25.15 -20.90
N MET A 244 50.57 -25.79 -19.78
CA MET A 244 49.17 -25.94 -19.38
C MET A 244 48.52 -24.60 -19.05
N GLU A 245 49.22 -23.74 -18.31
CA GLU A 245 48.77 -22.40 -17.96
C GLU A 245 48.62 -21.54 -19.22
N LEU A 246 49.61 -21.57 -20.12
CA LEU A 246 49.52 -20.91 -21.42
C LEU A 246 48.30 -21.37 -22.24
N MET A 247 47.99 -22.68 -22.23
CA MET A 247 46.85 -23.22 -22.97
C MET A 247 45.50 -22.77 -22.39
N THR A 248 45.40 -22.60 -21.08
CA THR A 248 44.23 -21.99 -20.41
C THR A 248 44.05 -20.54 -20.87
N SER A 249 45.11 -19.73 -20.82
CA SER A 249 45.07 -18.33 -21.25
C SER A 249 44.76 -18.16 -22.74
N ILE A 250 45.32 -19.02 -23.62
CA ILE A 250 44.98 -19.06 -25.04
C ILE A 250 43.50 -19.43 -25.24
N GLY A 251 42.98 -20.36 -24.43
CA GLY A 251 41.57 -20.74 -24.45
C GLY A 251 40.66 -19.54 -24.15
N ARG A 252 41.01 -18.74 -23.14
CA ARG A 252 40.26 -17.52 -22.77
C ARG A 252 40.44 -16.38 -23.78
N TRP A 253 41.64 -16.18 -24.33
CA TRP A 253 41.87 -15.21 -25.42
C TRP A 253 41.09 -15.57 -26.71
N LYS A 254 40.99 -16.86 -27.07
CA LYS A 254 40.23 -17.30 -28.24
C LYS A 254 38.73 -17.03 -28.13
N LEU A 255 38.21 -16.83 -26.92
CA LEU A 255 36.85 -16.38 -26.66
C LEU A 255 36.71 -14.83 -26.81
N GLY A 256 37.79 -14.12 -27.14
CA GLY A 256 37.97 -12.67 -26.98
C GLY A 256 36.90 -11.76 -27.61
N THR A 257 36.64 -10.65 -26.90
CA THR A 257 35.90 -9.40 -27.24
C THR A 257 34.52 -9.49 -27.91
N GLY A 258 34.05 -10.68 -28.29
CA GLY A 258 32.91 -10.87 -29.16
C GLY A 258 32.12 -12.11 -28.82
N GLY A 259 31.55 -12.12 -27.61
CA GLY A 259 30.45 -13.01 -27.22
C GLY A 259 30.86 -14.48 -27.09
N TYR A 260 30.41 -15.22 -26.10
CA TYR A 260 29.05 -15.21 -25.59
C TYR A 260 28.97 -16.40 -24.61
N CYS A 261 27.91 -16.43 -23.81
CA CYS A 261 27.11 -17.64 -23.87
C CYS A 261 26.36 -17.65 -25.20
#